data_AF-A0A947ZVA4-F1
#
_entry.id   AF-A0A947ZVA4-F1
#
_cell.length_a   1.000
_cell.length_b   1.000
_cell.length_c   1.000
_cell.angle_alpha   90.00
_cell.angle_beta   90.00
_cell.angle_gamma   90.00
#
_symmetry.space_group_name_H-M   'P 1'
#
loop_
_entity.id
_entity.type
_entity.pdbx_description
1 polymer ?
#
loop_
_entity_poly.entity_id
_entity_poly.type
_entity_poly.pdbx_seq_one_letter_code
_entity_poly.pdbx_strand_id
1 'polypeptide(L)'
;MENKIKGKQTLLPIRQQAKKENKKVVFTNGVFDLLHRGHVEYLQKAKELGDILVIGLNSDASVHAIKGPKRPLVSQEDRAVVLAALECVDHIVYFDEDTPAELIETILPDILVKGADYSIEQIVGAEAVLKNGGQVIPVELTPGRSTSELIKKIVDIYSDQKKHHG
;
A
#
# COMPACT_ATOMS: atom_id res chain seq x y z
N MET A 1 9.73 8.92 12.01
CA MET A 1 9.51 7.81 11.06
C MET A 1 8.81 6.65 11.78
N GLU A 2 9.39 6.08 12.83
CA GLU A 2 8.77 4.98 13.61
C GLU A 2 7.37 5.30 14.15
N ASN A 3 7.10 6.55 14.53
CA ASN A 3 5.78 6.98 15.00
C ASN A 3 4.64 6.79 14.00
N LYS A 4 4.92 6.55 12.71
CA LYS A 4 3.90 6.27 11.69
C LYS A 4 3.55 4.78 11.60
N ILE A 5 4.42 3.89 12.07
CA ILE A 5 4.23 2.44 12.03
C ILE A 5 3.42 2.03 13.27
N LYS A 6 2.28 1.38 13.07
CA LYS A 6 1.32 1.05 14.11
C LYS A 6 0.82 -0.38 13.99
N GLY A 7 0.30 -0.92 15.09
CA GLY A 7 -0.45 -2.17 15.09
C GLY A 7 -1.93 -1.96 14.76
N LYS A 8 -2.63 -3.02 14.34
CA LYS A 8 -4.05 -2.99 13.94
C LYS A 8 -4.96 -2.34 14.99
N GLN A 9 -4.65 -2.51 16.27
CA GLN A 9 -5.38 -1.93 17.40
C GLN A 9 -5.48 -0.40 17.35
N THR A 10 -4.65 0.29 16.58
CA THR A 10 -4.69 1.76 16.48
C THR A 10 -5.64 2.26 15.40
N LEU A 11 -6.16 1.41 14.52
CA LEU A 11 -7.05 1.82 13.43
C LEU A 11 -8.31 2.52 13.94
N LEU A 12 -8.98 1.94 14.94
CA LEU A 12 -10.17 2.54 15.56
C LEU A 12 -9.85 3.89 16.25
N PRO A 13 -8.80 3.99 17.09
CA PRO A 13 -8.34 5.29 17.61
C PRO A 13 -8.06 6.34 16.52
N ILE A 14 -7.36 5.97 15.45
CA ILE A 14 -7.10 6.87 14.31
C ILE A 14 -8.42 7.37 13.71
N ARG A 15 -9.36 6.45 13.44
CA ARG A 15 -10.66 6.80 12.86
C ARG A 15 -11.47 7.72 13.76
N GLN A 16 -11.55 7.41 15.05
CA GLN A 16 -12.29 8.20 16.02
C GLN A 16 -11.71 9.61 16.16
N GLN A 17 -10.38 9.72 16.20
CA GLN A 17 -9.71 11.02 16.29
C GLN A 17 -9.94 11.84 15.02
N ALA A 18 -9.78 11.24 13.84
CA ALA A 18 -10.05 11.90 12.56
C ALA A 18 -11.48 12.45 12.51
N LYS A 19 -12.46 11.66 12.96
CA LYS A 19 -13.88 12.06 13.01
C LYS A 19 -14.12 13.24 13.95
N LYS A 20 -13.48 13.27 15.12
CA LYS A 20 -13.54 14.41 16.07
C LYS A 20 -12.95 15.68 15.47
N GLU A 21 -11.91 15.54 14.65
CA GLU A 21 -11.22 16.65 13.97
C GLU A 21 -11.86 17.03 12.63
N ASN A 22 -12.96 16.38 12.22
CA ASN A 22 -13.58 16.52 10.90
C ASN A 22 -12.61 16.29 9.73
N LYS A 23 -11.64 15.38 9.92
CA LYS A 23 -10.66 14.97 8.91
C LYS A 23 -11.12 13.74 8.15
N LYS A 24 -10.84 13.71 6.85
CA LYS A 24 -11.08 12.56 5.97
C LYS A 24 -9.94 11.56 6.01
N VAL A 25 -10.28 10.30 6.25
CA VAL A 25 -9.35 9.17 6.25
C VAL A 25 -9.35 8.50 4.88
N VAL A 26 -8.18 8.47 4.25
CA VAL A 26 -7.89 7.71 3.05
C VAL A 26 -7.19 6.42 3.43
N PHE A 27 -7.64 5.31 2.88
CA PHE A 27 -6.98 4.02 3.05
C PHE A 27 -6.51 3.47 1.71
N THR A 28 -5.32 2.89 1.70
CA THR A 28 -4.87 2.02 0.62
C THR A 28 -4.05 0.87 1.20
N ASN A 29 -3.76 -0.15 0.39
CA ASN A 29 -2.89 -1.23 0.81
C ASN A 29 -2.09 -1.81 -0.35
N GLY A 30 -0.95 -2.41 -0.02
CA GLY A 30 -0.09 -3.08 -0.98
C GLY A 30 1.18 -3.64 -0.35
N VAL A 31 1.97 -4.29 -1.20
CA VAL A 31 3.24 -4.90 -0.81
C VAL A 31 4.35 -3.84 -0.72
N PHE A 32 4.42 -2.94 -1.69
CA PHE A 32 5.46 -1.90 -1.79
C PHE A 32 6.89 -2.46 -1.67
N ASP A 33 7.18 -3.56 -2.37
CA ASP A 33 8.41 -4.34 -2.23
C ASP A 33 9.68 -3.52 -2.55
N LEU A 34 9.90 -3.20 -3.84
CA LEU A 34 10.89 -2.20 -4.23
C LEU A 34 10.17 -0.90 -4.55
N LEU A 35 10.39 0.13 -3.73
CA LEU A 35 9.82 1.45 -3.96
C LEU A 35 10.37 2.06 -5.26
N HIS A 36 9.49 2.70 -6.02
CA HIS A 36 9.84 3.39 -7.26
C HIS A 36 8.89 4.57 -7.47
N ARG A 37 9.19 5.42 -8.46
CA ARG A 37 8.38 6.61 -8.80
C ARG A 37 6.87 6.35 -8.84
N GLY A 38 6.44 5.25 -9.48
CA GLY A 38 5.02 4.91 -9.55
C GLY A 38 4.33 4.72 -8.18
N HIS A 39 5.02 4.18 -7.17
CA HIS A 39 4.47 4.09 -5.82
C HIS A 39 4.36 5.47 -5.17
N VAL A 40 5.36 6.34 -5.34
CA VAL A 40 5.36 7.69 -4.76
C VAL A 40 4.21 8.52 -5.35
N GLU A 41 4.09 8.55 -6.68
CA GLU A 41 3.00 9.28 -7.36
C GLU A 41 1.62 8.74 -6.98
N TYR A 42 1.47 7.41 -6.88
CA TYR A 42 0.25 6.77 -6.42
C TYR A 42 -0.15 7.20 -4.99
N LEU A 43 0.80 7.16 -4.05
CA LEU A 43 0.55 7.54 -2.66
C LEU A 43 0.31 9.04 -2.49
N GLN A 44 0.95 9.88 -3.29
CA GLN A 44 0.68 11.32 -3.33
C GLN A 44 -0.75 11.60 -3.80
N LYS A 45 -1.17 11.01 -4.93
CA LYS A 45 -2.56 11.10 -5.41
C LYS A 45 -3.55 10.60 -4.37
N ALA A 46 -3.24 9.51 -3.66
CA ALA A 46 -4.10 9.01 -2.59
C ALA A 46 -4.22 10.02 -1.44
N LYS A 47 -3.10 10.60 -0.99
CA LYS A 47 -3.09 11.61 0.07
C LYS A 47 -3.89 12.86 -0.31
N GLU A 48 -3.85 13.32 -1.55
CA GLU A 48 -4.59 14.50 -2.03
C GLU A 48 -6.12 14.36 -1.89
N LEU A 49 -6.64 13.14 -1.74
CA LEU A 49 -8.08 12.89 -1.60
C LEU A 49 -8.61 13.15 -0.18
N GLY A 50 -7.72 13.26 0.82
CA GLY A 50 -8.13 13.48 2.21
C GLY A 50 -7.02 14.00 3.10
N ASP A 51 -7.23 13.92 4.42
CA ASP A 51 -6.36 14.56 5.40
C ASP A 51 -5.38 13.58 6.04
N ILE A 52 -5.73 12.30 6.10
CA ILE A 52 -4.95 11.24 6.74
C ILE A 52 -4.87 10.04 5.81
N LEU A 53 -3.66 9.67 5.37
CA LEU A 53 -3.39 8.47 4.59
C LEU A 53 -2.90 7.34 5.49
N VAL A 54 -3.69 6.26 5.51
CA VAL A 54 -3.38 5.00 6.17
C VAL A 54 -3.04 3.95 5.13
N ILE A 55 -1.87 3.30 5.27
CA ILE A 55 -1.43 2.20 4.42
C ILE A 55 -1.56 0.88 5.18
N GLY A 56 -2.35 -0.04 4.66
CA GLY A 56 -2.24 -1.46 4.97
C GLY A 56 -1.01 -2.05 4.27
N LEU A 57 -0.02 -2.49 5.02
CA LEU A 57 1.20 -3.09 4.48
C LEU A 57 1.16 -4.61 4.67
N ASN A 58 1.21 -5.36 3.56
CA ASN A 58 1.28 -6.82 3.65
C ASN A 58 2.54 -7.24 4.42
N SER A 59 2.39 -8.16 5.37
CA SER A 59 3.52 -8.81 6.05
C SER A 59 4.31 -9.72 5.12
N ASP A 60 5.51 -10.12 5.53
CA ASP A 60 6.32 -11.04 4.72
C ASP A 60 5.62 -12.38 4.50
N ALA A 61 4.90 -12.88 5.51
CA ALA A 61 4.09 -14.10 5.42
C ALA A 61 2.94 -13.94 4.40
N SER A 62 2.20 -12.83 4.48
CA SER A 62 1.13 -12.51 3.52
C SER A 62 1.68 -12.48 2.09
N VAL A 63 2.78 -11.75 1.87
CA VAL A 63 3.40 -11.62 0.54
C VAL A 63 3.88 -12.98 -0.01
N HIS A 64 4.49 -13.80 0.84
CA HIS A 64 4.97 -15.12 0.46
C HIS A 64 3.80 -16.01 -0.01
N ALA A 65 2.66 -15.96 0.70
CA ALA A 65 1.46 -16.70 0.33
C ALA A 65 0.88 -16.24 -1.01
N ILE A 66 0.81 -14.92 -1.26
CA ILE A 66 0.15 -14.36 -2.46
C ILE A 66 1.07 -14.25 -3.70
N LYS A 67 2.39 -14.19 -3.54
CA LYS A 67 3.36 -14.00 -4.64
C LYS A 67 4.37 -15.14 -4.78
N GLY A 68 4.38 -16.09 -3.84
CA GLY A 68 5.28 -17.24 -3.82
C GLY A 68 6.63 -16.96 -3.16
N PRO A 69 7.51 -17.98 -3.09
CA PRO A 69 8.61 -18.01 -2.14
C PRO A 69 9.77 -17.07 -2.41
N LYS A 70 9.80 -16.45 -3.60
CA LYS A 70 10.82 -15.47 -3.97
C LYS A 70 10.47 -14.05 -3.54
N ARG A 71 9.37 -13.87 -2.79
CA ARG A 71 8.84 -12.57 -2.37
C ARG A 71 8.46 -12.59 -0.89
N PRO A 72 8.57 -11.44 -0.20
CA PRO A 72 9.09 -10.17 -0.71
C PRO A 72 10.62 -10.20 -0.87
N LEU A 73 11.18 -9.23 -1.60
CA LEU A 73 12.64 -9.03 -1.66
C LEU A 73 13.15 -8.22 -0.47
N VAL A 74 12.34 -7.28 0.00
CA VAL A 74 12.62 -6.41 1.14
C VAL A 74 11.69 -6.78 2.29
N SER A 75 12.23 -6.92 3.51
CA SER A 75 11.42 -7.30 4.67
C SER A 75 10.33 -6.27 4.96
N GLN A 76 9.28 -6.69 5.65
CA GLN A 76 8.18 -5.81 6.04
C GLN A 76 8.66 -4.61 6.86
N GLU A 77 9.64 -4.80 7.75
CA GLU A 77 10.20 -3.74 8.57
C GLU A 77 10.88 -2.68 7.70
N ASP A 78 11.71 -3.09 6.75
CA ASP A 78 12.43 -2.19 5.86
C ASP A 78 11.46 -1.45 4.92
N ARG A 79 10.47 -2.16 4.36
CA ARG A 79 9.41 -1.56 3.53
C ARG A 79 8.64 -0.50 4.31
N ALA A 80 8.29 -0.78 5.57
CA ALA A 80 7.56 0.15 6.42
C ALA A 80 8.38 1.41 6.74
N VAL A 81 9.68 1.26 7.04
CA VAL A 81 10.56 2.39 7.34
C VAL A 81 10.70 3.31 6.12
N VAL A 82 10.90 2.75 4.93
CA VAL A 82 10.99 3.51 3.67
C VAL A 82 9.68 4.23 3.38
N LEU A 83 8.53 3.56 3.52
CA LEU A 83 7.22 4.19 3.36
C LEU A 83 6.97 5.30 4.39
N ALA A 84 7.38 5.10 5.65
CA ALA A 84 7.19 6.09 6.71
C ALA A 84 8.00 7.37 6.48
N ALA A 85 9.09 7.29 5.72
CA ALA A 85 9.88 8.45 5.32
C ALA A 85 9.15 9.35 4.30
N LEU A 86 8.16 8.82 3.57
CA LEU A 86 7.37 9.62 2.63
C LEU A 86 6.49 10.61 3.39
N GLU A 87 6.52 11.87 2.96
CA GLU A 87 5.75 12.96 3.58
C GLU A 87 4.24 12.70 3.53
N CYS A 88 3.74 12.15 2.42
CA CYS A 88 2.32 11.89 2.21
C CYS A 88 1.73 10.76 3.06
N VAL A 89 2.55 9.95 3.74
CA VAL A 89 2.11 8.80 4.54
C VAL A 89 1.97 9.22 6.00
N ASP A 90 0.80 8.99 6.61
CA ASP A 90 0.59 9.31 8.03
C ASP A 90 0.68 8.07 8.91
N HIS A 91 0.08 6.96 8.48
CA HIS A 91 0.05 5.72 9.24
C HIS A 91 0.30 4.49 8.36
N ILE A 92 0.99 3.50 8.92
CA ILE A 92 1.25 2.20 8.30
C ILE A 92 0.82 1.13 9.30
N VAL A 93 0.03 0.16 8.83
CA VAL A 93 -0.48 -0.95 9.64
C VAL A 93 -0.23 -2.26 8.91
N TYR A 94 0.43 -3.20 9.57
CA TYR A 94 0.68 -4.53 9.01
C TYR A 94 -0.58 -5.39 9.00
N PHE A 95 -0.66 -6.31 8.04
CA PHE A 95 -1.64 -7.38 8.02
C PHE A 95 -1.08 -8.66 7.39
N ASP A 96 -1.54 -9.80 7.90
CA ASP A 96 -1.06 -11.14 7.52
C ASP A 96 -2.03 -11.84 6.57
N GLU A 97 -3.30 -11.42 6.58
CA GLU A 97 -4.37 -12.02 5.81
C GLU A 97 -4.14 -11.86 4.30
N ASP A 98 -4.77 -12.74 3.51
CA ASP A 98 -4.68 -12.71 2.05
C ASP A 98 -5.25 -11.41 1.45
N THR A 99 -6.19 -10.79 2.17
CA THR A 99 -6.86 -9.56 1.74
C THR A 99 -6.93 -8.54 2.86
N PRO A 100 -7.00 -7.23 2.54
CA PRO A 100 -7.08 -6.16 3.55
C PRO A 100 -8.49 -5.98 4.16
N ALA A 101 -9.45 -6.89 3.89
CA ALA A 101 -10.87 -6.72 4.20
C ALA A 101 -11.09 -6.34 5.67
N GLU A 102 -10.49 -7.09 6.60
CA GLU A 102 -10.64 -6.86 8.04
C GLU A 102 -10.12 -5.48 8.47
N LEU A 103 -9.00 -5.01 7.89
CA LEU A 103 -8.49 -3.68 8.19
C LEU A 103 -9.47 -2.60 7.70
N ILE A 104 -10.01 -2.78 6.49
CA ILE A 104 -10.95 -1.83 5.87
C ILE A 104 -12.26 -1.79 6.66
N GLU A 105 -12.79 -2.94 7.08
CA GLU A 105 -13.98 -3.04 7.92
C GLU A 105 -13.76 -2.50 9.33
N THR A 106 -12.53 -2.56 9.84
CA THR A 106 -12.18 -1.98 11.15
C THR A 106 -12.09 -0.46 11.07
N ILE A 107 -11.39 0.09 10.08
CA ILE A 107 -11.18 1.55 9.99
C ILE A 107 -12.34 2.29 9.33
N LEU A 108 -13.12 1.61 8.46
CA LEU A 108 -14.19 2.17 7.62
C LEU A 108 -13.81 3.56 7.09
N PRO A 109 -12.81 3.62 6.18
CA PRO A 109 -12.26 4.88 5.70
C PRO A 109 -13.32 5.68 4.95
N ASP A 110 -13.14 6.99 4.87
CA ASP A 110 -14.00 7.84 4.03
C ASP A 110 -13.71 7.60 2.55
N ILE A 111 -12.47 7.25 2.22
CA ILE A 111 -12.01 7.01 0.85
C ILE A 111 -11.11 5.78 0.82
N LEU A 112 -11.47 4.80 0.01
CA LEU A 112 -10.64 3.65 -0.32
C LEU A 112 -10.00 3.85 -1.70
N VAL A 113 -8.68 3.79 -1.75
CA VAL A 113 -7.90 3.99 -2.98
C VAL A 113 -7.24 2.68 -3.42
N LYS A 114 -7.41 2.35 -4.70
CA LYS A 114 -6.72 1.24 -5.37
C LYS A 114 -6.18 1.66 -6.73
N GLY A 115 -5.16 0.96 -7.21
CA GLY A 115 -4.72 1.10 -8.60
C GLY A 115 -5.86 0.75 -9.56
N ALA A 116 -5.97 1.48 -10.68
CA ALA A 116 -7.03 1.34 -11.68
C ALA A 116 -7.05 0.01 -12.46
N ASP A 117 -6.33 -1.01 -11.99
CA ASP A 117 -6.27 -2.34 -12.61
C ASP A 117 -7.54 -3.19 -12.33
N TYR A 118 -8.44 -2.70 -11.47
CA TYR A 118 -9.61 -3.43 -10.99
C TYR A 118 -10.89 -2.62 -11.18
N SER A 119 -12.00 -3.29 -11.50
CA SER A 119 -13.32 -2.67 -11.38
C SER A 119 -13.66 -2.43 -9.90
N ILE A 120 -14.54 -1.48 -9.60
CA ILE A 120 -14.87 -1.13 -8.20
C ILE A 120 -15.41 -2.34 -7.45
N GLU A 121 -16.19 -3.18 -8.12
CA GLU A 121 -16.81 -4.39 -7.56
C GLU A 121 -15.77 -5.48 -7.22
N GLN A 122 -14.59 -5.42 -7.82
CA GLN A 122 -13.49 -6.34 -7.56
C GLN A 122 -12.56 -5.84 -6.43
N ILE A 123 -12.72 -4.59 -5.99
CA ILE A 123 -11.90 -4.03 -4.92
C ILE A 123 -12.40 -4.58 -3.58
N VAL A 124 -11.55 -5.36 -2.91
CA VAL A 124 -11.80 -5.84 -1.55
C VAL A 124 -12.12 -4.66 -0.61
N GLY A 125 -13.23 -4.77 0.12
CA GLY A 125 -13.70 -3.75 1.06
C GLY A 125 -14.53 -2.62 0.42
N ALA A 126 -14.70 -2.59 -0.90
CA ALA A 126 -15.49 -1.57 -1.59
C ALA A 126 -16.94 -1.51 -1.08
N GLU A 127 -17.61 -2.65 -0.98
CA GLU A 127 -18.99 -2.73 -0.49
C GLU A 127 -19.14 -2.16 0.92
N ALA A 128 -18.23 -2.51 1.83
CA ALA A 128 -18.24 -2.04 3.21
C ALA A 128 -18.08 -0.50 3.28
N VAL A 129 -17.16 0.05 2.49
CA VAL A 129 -16.91 1.49 2.42
C VAL A 129 -18.11 2.24 1.84
N LEU A 130 -18.67 1.76 0.73
CA LEU A 130 -19.83 2.39 0.08
C LEU A 130 -21.08 2.35 0.97
N LYS A 131 -21.36 1.23 1.63
CA LYS A 131 -22.50 1.11 2.58
C LYS A 131 -22.36 2.05 3.78
N ASN A 132 -21.13 2.38 4.18
CA ASN A 132 -20.85 3.32 5.25
C ASN A 132 -20.80 4.80 4.77
N GLY A 133 -21.17 5.06 3.51
CA GLY A 133 -21.20 6.40 2.92
C GLY A 133 -19.82 6.94 2.49
N GLY A 134 -18.80 6.09 2.44
CA GLY A 134 -17.49 6.42 1.89
C GLY A 134 -17.44 6.31 0.36
N GLN A 135 -16.27 6.54 -0.21
CA GLN A 135 -16.01 6.49 -1.65
C GLN A 135 -14.91 5.47 -1.97
N VAL A 136 -14.98 4.89 -3.16
CA VAL A 136 -13.93 4.02 -3.69
C VAL A 136 -13.39 4.68 -4.96
N ILE A 137 -12.12 5.06 -4.95
CA ILE A 137 -11.50 5.84 -6.01
C ILE A 137 -10.36 5.02 -6.63
N PRO A 138 -10.54 4.52 -7.87
CA PRO A 138 -9.44 3.95 -8.62
C PRO A 138 -8.49 5.06 -9.08
N VAL A 139 -7.19 4.84 -8.90
CA VAL A 139 -6.13 5.79 -9.29
C VAL A 139 -5.28 5.16 -10.39
N GLU A 140 -5.11 5.89 -11.49
CA GLU A 140 -4.25 5.47 -12.59
C GLU A 140 -2.80 5.29 -12.13
N LEU A 141 -2.28 4.09 -12.40
CA LEU A 141 -0.89 3.73 -12.13
C LEU A 141 0.04 4.30 -13.21
N THR A 142 1.24 4.70 -12.78
CA THR A 142 2.26 5.23 -13.70
C THR A 142 2.73 4.14 -14.68
N PRO A 143 2.54 4.31 -16.00
CA PRO A 143 2.86 3.27 -16.98
C PRO A 143 4.33 2.86 -16.96
N GLY A 144 4.58 1.56 -17.18
CA GLY A 144 5.94 0.99 -17.23
C GLY A 144 6.70 1.00 -15.90
N ARG A 145 6.00 1.21 -14.77
CA ARG A 145 6.61 1.21 -13.43
C ARG A 145 6.00 0.12 -12.57
N SER A 146 6.75 -0.95 -12.37
CA SER A 146 6.42 -1.99 -11.40
C SER A 146 7.70 -2.58 -10.82
N THR A 147 7.59 -3.20 -9.63
CA THR A 147 8.70 -3.96 -9.06
C THR A 147 9.15 -5.10 -9.98
N SER A 148 8.23 -5.74 -10.71
CA SER A 148 8.56 -6.82 -11.66
C SER A 148 9.42 -6.32 -12.82
N GLU A 149 9.07 -5.16 -13.41
CA GLU A 149 9.87 -4.55 -14.47
C GLU A 149 11.26 -4.11 -13.97
N LEU A 150 11.33 -3.61 -12.74
CA LEU A 150 12.62 -3.26 -12.13
C LEU A 150 13.53 -4.50 -11.98
N ILE A 151 12.97 -5.62 -11.52
CA ILE A 151 13.72 -6.88 -11.38
C ILE A 151 14.12 -7.44 -12.72
N LYS A 152 13.22 -7.43 -13.70
CA LYS A 152 13.55 -7.84 -15.07
C LYS A 152 14.74 -7.02 -15.59
N LYS A 153 14.69 -5.70 -15.44
CA LYS A 153 15.79 -4.81 -15.81
C LYS A 153 17.10 -5.14 -15.08
N ILE A 154 17.06 -5.42 -13.78
CA ILE A 154 18.26 -5.83 -13.01
C ILE A 154 18.81 -7.14 -13.57
N VAL A 155 17.96 -8.15 -13.76
CA VAL A 155 18.36 -9.44 -14.32
C VAL A 155 18.97 -9.24 -15.71
N ASP A 156 18.32 -8.51 -16.61
CA ASP A 156 18.82 -8.28 -17.97
C ASP A 156 20.21 -7.61 -17.97
N ILE A 157 20.46 -6.63 -17.09
CA ILE A 157 21.75 -5.94 -16.99
C ILE A 157 22.87 -6.85 -16.46
N TYR A 158 22.58 -7.69 -15.46
CA TYR A 158 23.61 -8.45 -14.75
C TYR A 158 23.75 -9.92 -15.21
N SER A 159 22.78 -10.45 -15.96
CA SER A 159 22.85 -11.81 -16.53
C SER A 159 23.90 -11.95 -17.65
N ASP A 160 24.17 -10.86 -18.38
CA ASP A 160 25.07 -10.85 -19.54
C ASP A 160 26.56 -10.68 -19.18
N GLN A 161 26.91 -10.59 -17.88
CA GLN A 161 28.30 -10.39 -17.44
C GLN A 161 29.22 -11.62 -17.56
N LYS A 162 28.77 -12.73 -18.19
CA LYS A 162 29.65 -13.85 -18.55
C LYS A 162 30.50 -13.63 -19.82
N LYS A 163 30.48 -12.45 -20.46
CA LYS A 163 31.19 -12.25 -21.75
C LYS A 163 32.34 -11.24 -21.81
N HIS A 164 32.61 -10.44 -20.78
CA HIS A 164 33.73 -9.49 -20.84
C HIS A 164 34.52 -9.42 -19.53
N HIS A 165 35.38 -10.41 -19.32
CA HIS A 165 36.66 -10.23 -18.63
C HIS A 165 37.72 -10.97 -19.46
N GLY A 166 38.29 -10.24 -20.43
CA GLY A 166 39.58 -10.54 -21.04
C GLY A 166 40.60 -9.55 -20.52
#